data_AF-A0A418PSP2-F1
#
_entry.id   AF-A0A418PSP2-F1
#
_cell.length_a   1.000
_cell.length_b   1.000
_cell.length_c   1.000
_cell.angle_alpha   90.00
_cell.angle_beta   90.00
_cell.angle_gamma   90.00
#
_symmetry.space_group_name_H-M   'P 1'
#
loop_
_entity.id
_entity.type
_entity.pdbx_description
1 polymer ?
#
loop_
_entity_poly.entity_id
_entity_poly.type
_entity_poly.pdbx_seq_one_letter_code
_entity_poly.pdbx_strand_id
1 'polypeptide(L)'
;MSAVAQVISSELKSNSWTVRTSPELAKFRVNKQEILKIFSQPVANQMQGMCRFEKGFEQLLPLFRGLIWLGKPKSLSLIFDHERAQVFFTFAQSEEQEVVRFFNQVILLLKKEVRFKEILEKVIEKNKRFQAEQALLNSALHGAAWD
;
A
#
# COMPACT_ATOMS: atom_id res chain seq x y z
N MET A 1 32.83 -38.86 15.50
CA MET A 1 31.40 -38.93 15.84
C MET A 1 31.20 -37.98 17.03
N SER A 2 30.67 -36.76 16.80
CA SER A 2 29.26 -36.34 17.07
C SER A 2 28.89 -36.51 18.56
N ALA A 3 28.33 -35.56 19.32
CA ALA A 3 27.69 -34.27 19.04
C ALA A 3 27.62 -33.39 20.32
N VAL A 4 27.66 -32.07 20.09
CA VAL A 4 26.89 -30.95 20.69
C VAL A 4 26.02 -31.18 21.95
N ALA A 5 26.19 -30.31 22.96
CA ALA A 5 25.08 -29.57 23.59
C ALA A 5 25.61 -28.37 24.40
N GLN A 6 25.17 -27.17 24.02
CA GLN A 6 25.42 -25.89 24.68
C GLN A 6 24.61 -25.77 25.97
N VAL A 7 25.22 -25.27 27.04
CA VAL A 7 24.55 -24.77 28.23
C VAL A 7 24.87 -23.28 28.34
N ILE A 8 23.86 -22.43 28.08
CA ILE A 8 23.92 -21.01 28.40
C ILE A 8 22.86 -20.77 29.46
N SER A 9 23.30 -20.54 30.68
CA SER A 9 22.48 -20.12 31.80
C SER A 9 22.62 -18.62 32.05
N SER A 10 21.45 -17.99 32.24
CA SER A 10 21.18 -16.80 33.07
C SER A 10 21.60 -15.43 32.51
N GLU A 11 20.84 -14.33 32.64
CA GLU A 11 19.83 -14.00 33.65
C GLU A 11 18.61 -13.21 33.12
N LEU A 12 17.51 -13.40 33.84
CA LEU A 12 16.24 -12.69 33.75
C LEU A 12 16.39 -11.16 33.86
N LYS A 13 15.76 -10.44 32.94
CA LYS A 13 14.93 -9.29 33.33
C LYS A 13 13.49 -9.56 32.91
N SER A 14 12.73 -10.03 33.89
CA SER A 14 11.28 -9.99 33.93
C SER A 14 10.83 -8.56 33.68
N ASN A 15 10.13 -8.34 32.58
CA ASN A 15 8.97 -7.45 32.52
C ASN A 15 8.02 -7.97 31.44
N SER A 16 6.88 -8.44 31.95
CA SER A 16 5.66 -8.84 31.26
C SER A 16 5.30 -7.95 30.07
N TRP A 17 5.34 -8.54 28.88
CA TRP A 17 4.42 -8.39 27.73
C TRP A 17 5.09 -9.05 26.53
N THR A 18 4.78 -10.32 26.29
CA THR A 18 5.19 -11.06 25.10
C THR A 18 4.44 -10.52 23.88
N VAL A 19 4.90 -9.38 23.36
CA VAL A 19 4.64 -8.94 21.99
C VAL A 19 5.26 -10.00 21.08
N ARG A 20 4.42 -10.83 20.45
CA ARG A 20 4.88 -11.73 19.39
C ARG A 20 5.58 -10.89 18.31
N THR A 21 6.89 -11.05 18.22
CA THR A 21 7.77 -10.42 17.23
C THR A 21 7.55 -11.03 15.85
N SER A 22 6.46 -10.62 15.19
CA SER A 22 6.34 -10.36 13.74
C SER A 22 4.88 -10.00 13.43
N PRO A 23 4.40 -8.79 13.81
CA PRO A 23 3.01 -8.37 13.62
C PRO A 23 2.67 -8.04 12.16
N GLU A 24 3.48 -8.45 11.19
CA GLU A 24 3.39 -7.98 9.82
C GLU A 24 2.54 -8.94 8.98
N LEU A 25 1.28 -8.55 8.74
CA LEU A 25 0.34 -9.32 7.94
C LEU A 25 0.77 -9.35 6.48
N ALA A 26 1.31 -8.22 5.96
CA ALA A 26 1.92 -8.14 4.64
C ALA A 26 2.62 -6.79 4.35
N LYS A 27 3.70 -6.84 3.56
CA LYS A 27 4.34 -5.70 2.90
C LYS A 27 3.96 -5.66 1.42
N PHE A 28 3.54 -4.50 0.91
CA PHE A 28 3.12 -4.40 -0.49
C PHE A 28 4.03 -3.48 -1.28
N ARG A 29 4.62 -4.04 -2.35
CA ARG A 29 5.52 -3.34 -3.25
C ARG A 29 4.93 -3.14 -4.65
N VAL A 30 5.25 -1.99 -5.27
CA VAL A 30 5.11 -1.69 -6.70
C VAL A 30 6.44 -1.16 -7.19
N ASN A 31 6.96 -1.70 -8.30
CA ASN A 31 8.22 -1.26 -8.89
C ASN A 31 9.39 -1.16 -7.86
N LYS A 32 9.45 -2.11 -6.91
CA LYS A 32 10.40 -2.20 -5.77
C LYS A 32 10.18 -1.20 -4.62
N GLN A 33 9.25 -0.25 -4.73
CA GLN A 33 8.86 0.66 -3.64
C GLN A 33 7.73 0.07 -2.81
N GLU A 34 7.84 0.12 -1.48
CA GLU A 34 6.74 -0.23 -0.58
C GLU A 34 5.71 0.90 -0.59
N ILE A 35 4.44 0.56 -0.86
CA ILE A 35 3.33 1.52 -0.89
C ILE A 35 2.57 1.51 0.43
N LEU A 36 2.33 0.29 0.93
CA LEU A 36 1.47 0.04 2.08
C LEU A 36 2.09 -1.06 2.94
N LYS A 37 2.14 -0.83 4.24
CA LYS A 37 2.48 -1.83 5.25
C LYS A 37 1.24 -2.16 6.05
N ILE A 38 0.91 -3.44 6.16
CA ILE A 38 -0.22 -3.90 6.96
C ILE A 38 0.32 -4.74 8.11
N PHE A 39 -0.01 -4.29 9.31
CA PHE A 39 0.28 -4.99 10.55
C PHE A 39 -1.01 -5.49 11.15
N SER A 40 -0.99 -6.68 11.72
CA SER A 40 -2.11 -7.24 12.47
C SER A 40 -1.62 -8.06 13.65
N GLN A 41 -2.38 -8.05 14.72
CA GLN A 41 -2.16 -8.87 15.90
C GLN A 41 -3.49 -9.34 16.49
N PRO A 42 -3.54 -10.57 17.01
CA PRO A 42 -4.70 -11.04 17.77
C PRO A 42 -4.74 -10.34 19.13
N VAL A 43 -5.93 -9.87 19.52
CA VAL A 43 -6.23 -9.25 20.83
C VAL A 43 -7.54 -9.85 21.35
N ALA A 44 -7.44 -10.74 22.35
CA ALA A 44 -8.56 -11.55 22.84
C ALA A 44 -9.28 -12.30 21.70
N ASN A 45 -10.56 -12.00 21.45
CA ASN A 45 -11.38 -12.64 20.40
C ASN A 45 -11.44 -11.81 19.09
N GLN A 46 -10.64 -10.76 18.99
CA GLN A 46 -10.62 -9.87 17.83
C GLN A 46 -9.21 -9.77 17.26
N MET A 47 -9.14 -9.45 15.97
CA MET A 47 -7.91 -9.05 15.31
C MET A 47 -7.87 -7.53 15.24
N GLN A 48 -6.73 -6.94 15.58
CA GLN A 48 -6.48 -5.52 15.47
C GLN A 48 -5.25 -5.28 14.61
N GLY A 49 -5.25 -4.19 13.85
CA GLY A 49 -4.12 -3.90 13.00
C GLY A 49 -4.09 -2.48 12.50
N MET A 50 -3.02 -2.18 11.77
CA MET A 50 -2.83 -0.88 11.13
C MET A 50 -2.32 -1.05 9.71
N CYS A 51 -2.85 -0.23 8.81
CA CYS A 51 -2.32 0.02 7.48
C CYS A 51 -1.61 1.37 7.53
N ARG A 52 -0.33 1.41 7.15
CA ARG A 52 0.44 2.65 7.01
C ARG A 52 0.87 2.81 5.55
N PHE A 53 0.53 3.96 4.97
CA PHE A 53 1.06 4.34 3.67
C PHE A 53 2.48 4.86 3.82
N GLU A 54 3.36 4.49 2.90
CA GLU A 54 4.72 5.01 2.84
C GLU A 54 4.74 6.45 2.32
N LYS A 55 5.82 7.17 2.65
CA LYS A 55 6.00 8.56 2.21
C LYS A 55 5.89 8.68 0.70
N GLY A 56 5.11 9.66 0.23
CA GLY A 56 4.82 9.86 -1.20
C GLY A 56 3.59 9.11 -1.71
N PHE A 57 3.04 8.16 -0.95
CA PHE A 57 1.81 7.43 -1.29
C PHE A 57 0.60 7.84 -0.45
N GLU A 58 0.74 8.89 0.36
CA GLU A 58 -0.30 9.42 1.26
C GLU A 58 -1.56 9.83 0.49
N GLN A 59 -1.40 10.32 -0.74
CA GLN A 59 -2.50 10.69 -1.65
C GLN A 59 -3.36 9.50 -2.09
N LEU A 60 -2.92 8.25 -1.84
CA LEU A 60 -3.72 7.06 -2.09
C LEU A 60 -4.72 6.77 -0.97
N LEU A 61 -4.59 7.43 0.20
CA LEU A 61 -5.48 7.21 1.34
C LEU A 61 -6.97 7.45 1.01
N PRO A 62 -7.37 8.54 0.33
CA PRO A 62 -8.77 8.74 -0.05
C PRO A 62 -9.29 7.66 -1.01
N LEU A 63 -8.44 7.21 -1.93
CA LEU A 63 -8.80 6.16 -2.88
C LEU A 63 -8.92 4.80 -2.18
N PHE A 64 -8.00 4.48 -1.27
CA PHE A 64 -8.09 3.32 -0.40
C PHE A 64 -9.38 3.35 0.42
N ARG A 65 -9.70 4.48 1.05
CA ARG A 65 -10.97 4.68 1.76
C ARG A 65 -12.16 4.38 0.84
N GLY A 66 -12.18 4.94 -0.36
CA GLY A 66 -13.23 4.67 -1.36
C GLY A 66 -13.38 3.19 -1.67
N LEU A 67 -12.27 2.49 -1.97
CA LEU A 67 -12.26 1.06 -2.25
C LEU A 67 -12.75 0.22 -1.07
N ILE A 68 -12.40 0.61 0.15
CA ILE A 68 -12.86 -0.06 1.36
C ILE A 68 -14.38 0.07 1.50
N TRP A 69 -14.94 1.26 1.31
CA TRP A 69 -16.38 1.51 1.43
C TRP A 69 -17.24 0.76 0.41
N LEU A 70 -16.68 0.40 -0.74
CA LEU A 70 -17.39 -0.34 -1.79
C LEU A 70 -17.64 -1.81 -1.47
N GLY A 71 -16.93 -2.40 -0.50
CA GLY A 71 -17.01 -3.85 -0.28
C GLY A 71 -16.59 -4.35 1.09
N LYS A 72 -16.51 -3.48 2.11
CA LYS A 72 -16.02 -3.91 3.43
C LYS A 72 -16.87 -5.06 4.00
N PRO A 73 -16.24 -6.11 4.56
CA PRO A 73 -16.94 -7.09 5.39
C PRO A 73 -17.66 -6.43 6.57
N LYS A 74 -18.74 -7.05 7.05
CA LYS A 74 -19.57 -6.46 8.13
C LYS A 74 -18.81 -6.32 9.44
N SER A 75 -17.97 -7.30 9.79
CA SER A 75 -17.17 -7.25 11.03
C SER A 75 -15.99 -6.28 10.96
N LEU A 76 -15.61 -5.82 9.76
CA LEU A 76 -14.47 -4.94 9.58
C LEU A 76 -14.85 -3.50 9.94
N SER A 77 -14.25 -3.01 11.02
CA SER A 77 -14.27 -1.61 11.42
C SER A 77 -12.94 -0.95 11.05
N LEU A 78 -12.99 0.28 10.55
CA LEU A 78 -11.80 1.06 10.19
C LEU A 78 -11.89 2.47 10.74
N ILE A 79 -10.76 2.99 11.23
CA ILE A 79 -10.58 4.37 11.68
C ILE A 79 -9.44 4.96 10.86
N PHE A 80 -9.71 6.09 10.20
CA PHE A 80 -8.78 6.74 9.29
C PHE A 80 -8.12 7.95 9.96
N ASP A 81 -6.81 7.89 10.13
CA ASP A 81 -5.96 9.03 10.51
C ASP A 81 -5.37 9.65 9.24
N HIS A 82 -5.92 10.81 8.87
CA HIS A 82 -5.55 11.50 7.64
C HIS A 82 -4.23 12.27 7.80
N GLU A 83 -3.91 12.73 9.01
CA GLU A 83 -2.68 13.48 9.29
C GLU A 83 -1.45 12.57 9.19
N ARG A 84 -1.59 11.31 9.63
CA ARG A 84 -0.49 10.34 9.66
C ARG A 84 -0.53 9.32 8.52
N ALA A 85 -1.45 9.48 7.58
CA ALA A 85 -1.73 8.54 6.49
C ALA A 85 -1.82 7.08 6.96
N GLN A 86 -2.60 6.88 8.02
CA GLN A 86 -2.73 5.61 8.73
C GLN A 86 -4.19 5.20 8.83
N VAL A 87 -4.42 3.89 8.80
CA VAL A 87 -5.75 3.31 8.99
C VAL A 87 -5.65 2.22 10.02
N PHE A 88 -6.39 2.35 11.12
CA PHE A 88 -6.52 1.30 12.11
C PHE A 88 -7.73 0.44 11.76
N PHE A 89 -7.61 -0.86 11.92
CA PHE A 89 -8.71 -1.77 11.64
C PHE A 89 -8.88 -2.81 12.74
N THR A 90 -10.12 -3.25 12.93
CA THR A 90 -10.48 -4.33 13.84
C THR A 90 -11.52 -5.24 13.19
N PHE A 91 -11.43 -6.55 13.42
CA PHE A 91 -12.41 -7.53 12.94
C PHE A 91 -12.46 -8.77 13.83
N ALA A 92 -13.49 -9.61 13.69
CA ALA A 92 -13.61 -10.85 14.45
C ALA A 92 -12.61 -11.90 13.96
N GLN A 93 -11.95 -12.63 14.87
CA GLN A 93 -10.93 -13.61 14.47
C GLN A 93 -11.47 -14.71 13.54
N SER A 94 -12.76 -15.05 13.68
CA SER A 94 -13.45 -16.01 12.80
C SER A 94 -13.52 -15.58 11.33
N GLU A 95 -13.41 -14.28 11.03
CA GLU A 95 -13.52 -13.71 9.68
C GLU A 95 -12.14 -13.37 9.07
N GLU A 96 -11.04 -13.80 9.68
CA GLU A 96 -9.68 -13.50 9.23
C GLU A 96 -9.46 -13.81 7.75
N GLN A 97 -9.89 -14.97 7.28
CA GLN A 97 -9.71 -15.38 5.90
C GLN A 97 -10.44 -14.47 4.91
N GLU A 98 -11.65 -14.01 5.26
CA GLU A 98 -12.45 -13.10 4.45
C GLU A 98 -11.81 -11.71 4.39
N VAL A 99 -11.41 -11.18 5.54
CA VAL A 99 -10.78 -9.86 5.65
C VAL A 99 -9.43 -9.82 4.95
N VAL A 100 -8.61 -10.86 5.08
CA VAL A 100 -7.33 -10.99 4.35
C VAL A 100 -7.56 -11.01 2.85
N ARG A 101 -8.56 -11.77 2.37
CA ARG A 101 -8.93 -11.81 0.94
C ARG A 101 -9.37 -10.43 0.45
N PHE A 102 -10.20 -9.74 1.23
CA PHE A 102 -10.68 -8.40 0.92
C PHE A 102 -9.53 -7.39 0.81
N PHE A 103 -8.64 -7.31 1.80
CA PHE A 103 -7.47 -6.43 1.74
C PHE A 103 -6.58 -6.75 0.53
N ASN A 104 -6.36 -8.03 0.22
CA ASN A 104 -5.60 -8.42 -0.97
C ASN A 104 -6.23 -7.91 -2.29
N GLN A 105 -7.56 -7.94 -2.39
CA GLN A 105 -8.27 -7.39 -3.55
C GLN A 105 -8.14 -5.87 -3.64
N VAL A 106 -8.36 -5.15 -2.54
CA VAL A 106 -8.21 -3.69 -2.47
C VAL A 106 -6.79 -3.28 -2.87
N ILE A 107 -5.79 -4.03 -2.42
CA ILE A 107 -4.40 -3.78 -2.74
C ILE A 107 -4.10 -4.05 -4.21
N LEU A 108 -4.67 -5.10 -4.79
CA LEU A 108 -4.54 -5.36 -6.22
C LEU A 108 -5.09 -4.19 -7.05
N LEU A 109 -6.22 -3.61 -6.65
CA LEU A 109 -6.81 -2.44 -7.30
C LEU A 109 -5.92 -1.20 -7.13
N LEU A 110 -5.40 -0.95 -5.93
CA LEU A 110 -4.43 0.14 -5.70
C LEU A 110 -3.18 0.01 -6.59
N LYS A 111 -2.64 -1.20 -6.75
CA LYS A 111 -1.49 -1.45 -7.63
C LYS A 111 -1.79 -1.14 -9.08
N LYS A 112 -2.99 -1.50 -9.55
CA LYS A 112 -3.43 -1.19 -10.92
C LYS A 112 -3.55 0.31 -11.13
N GLU A 113 -4.12 1.02 -10.15
CA GLU A 113 -4.29 2.47 -10.18
C GLU A 113 -2.93 3.20 -10.28
N VAL A 114 -1.96 2.82 -9.45
CA VAL A 114 -0.62 3.43 -9.49
C VAL A 114 0.05 3.22 -10.84
N ARG A 115 0.02 1.98 -11.36
CA ARG A 115 0.55 1.67 -12.70
C ARG A 115 -0.18 2.43 -13.80
N PHE A 116 -1.50 2.58 -13.68
CA PHE A 116 -2.30 3.33 -14.63
C PHE A 116 -1.87 4.79 -14.69
N LYS A 117 -1.67 5.44 -13.52
CA LYS A 117 -1.16 6.82 -13.45
C LYS A 117 0.23 6.95 -14.10
N GLU A 118 1.15 6.04 -13.82
CA GLU A 118 2.49 6.03 -14.44
C GLU A 118 2.43 5.97 -15.98
N ILE A 119 1.51 5.15 -16.53
CA ILE A 119 1.32 5.04 -17.98
C ILE A 119 0.67 6.31 -18.53
N LEU A 120 -0.35 6.82 -17.86
CA LEU A 120 -1.08 8.02 -18.28
C LEU A 120 -0.17 9.24 -18.34
N GLU A 121 0.72 9.43 -17.36
CA GLU A 121 1.71 10.51 -17.36
C GLU A 121 2.61 10.45 -18.60
N LYS A 122 3.11 9.26 -18.96
CA LYS A 122 3.94 9.06 -20.16
C LYS A 122 3.17 9.37 -21.44
N VAL A 123 1.89 9.01 -21.50
CA VAL A 123 1.03 9.31 -22.65
C VAL A 123 0.82 10.82 -22.79
N ILE A 124 0.54 11.51 -21.68
CA ILE A 124 0.37 12.97 -21.66
C ILE A 124 1.66 13.68 -22.09
N GLU A 125 2.81 13.25 -21.58
CA GLU A 125 4.11 13.82 -21.95
C GLU A 125 4.39 13.67 -23.45
N LYS A 126 4.19 12.47 -24.00
CA LYS A 126 4.34 12.22 -25.43
C LYS A 126 3.39 13.04 -26.27
N ASN A 127 2.14 13.18 -25.84
CA ASN A 127 1.15 13.97 -26.58
C ASN A 127 1.52 15.47 -26.59
N LYS A 128 1.97 16.02 -25.45
CA LYS A 128 2.47 17.40 -25.38
C LYS A 128 3.68 17.62 -26.30
N ARG A 129 4.63 16.68 -26.30
CA ARG A 129 5.79 16.74 -27.18
C ARG A 129 5.37 16.68 -28.66
N PHE A 130 4.48 15.77 -29.01
CA PHE A 130 3.95 15.66 -30.36
C PHE A 130 3.24 16.93 -30.81
N GLN A 131 2.42 17.55 -29.94
CA GLN A 131 1.77 18.83 -30.25
C GLN A 131 2.78 19.97 -30.46
N ALA A 132 3.85 20.04 -29.66
CA ALA A 132 4.92 21.01 -29.85
C ALA A 132 5.67 20.80 -31.18
N GLU A 133 5.99 19.54 -31.50
CA GLU A 133 6.62 19.18 -32.78
C GLU A 133 5.71 19.54 -33.96
N GLN A 134 4.41 19.26 -33.87
CA GLN A 134 3.45 19.62 -34.90
C GLN A 134 3.31 21.14 -35.06
N ALA A 135 3.30 21.90 -33.96
CA ALA A 135 3.25 23.35 -33.99
C ALA A 135 4.49 23.95 -34.68
N LEU A 136 5.68 23.41 -34.38
CA LEU A 136 6.93 23.81 -35.04
C LEU A 136 6.92 23.49 -36.53
N LEU A 137 6.51 22.26 -36.92
CA LEU A 137 6.39 21.87 -38.32
C LEU A 137 5.43 22.77 -39.09
N ASN A 138 4.26 23.06 -38.52
CA ASN A 138 3.27 23.95 -39.14
C ASN A 138 3.82 25.37 -39.31
N SER A 139 4.56 25.89 -38.32
CA SER A 139 5.18 27.21 -38.41
C SER A 139 6.26 27.28 -39.51
N ALA A 140 7.09 26.23 -39.64
CA ALA A 140 8.12 26.16 -40.65
C ALA A 140 7.54 26.03 -42.07
N LEU A 141 6.49 25.22 -42.24
CA LEU A 141 5.81 25.04 -43.53
C LEU A 141 5.08 26.31 -43.98
N HIS A 142 4.48 27.08 -43.06
CA HIS A 142 3.85 28.35 -43.40
C HIS A 142 4.86 29.48 -43.60
N GLY A 143 6.03 29.45 -42.95
CA GLY A 143 7.11 30.41 -43.21
C GLY A 143 7.80 30.20 -44.56
N ALA A 144 7.99 28.95 -44.99
CA ALA A 144 8.66 28.62 -46.25
C ALA A 144 7.79 28.80 -47.52
N ALA A 145 6.49 29.05 -47.37
CA ALA A 145 5.56 29.23 -48.49
C ALA A 145 5.42 30.70 -48.95
N TRP A 146 6.10 31.64 -48.30
CA TRP A 146 6.01 33.09 -48.56
C TRP A 146 7.33 33.72 -49.07
N ASP A 147 8.36 32.90 -49.33
CA ASP A 147 9.58 33.24 -50.09
C ASP A 147 9.53 32.57 -51.48
#